data_AF-A0A5S4YGJ2-F1
#
_entry.id   AF-A0A5S4YGJ2-F1
#
_cell.length_a   1.000
_cell.length_b   1.000
_cell.length_c   1.000
_cell.angle_alpha   90.00
_cell.angle_beta   90.00
_cell.angle_gamma   90.00
#
_symmetry.space_group_name_H-M   'P 1'
#
loop_
_entity.id
_entity.type
_entity.pdbx_description
1 polymer ?
#
loop_
_entity_poly.entity_id
_entity_poly.type
_entity_poly.pdbx_seq_one_letter_code
_entity_poly.pdbx_strand_id
1 'polypeptide(L)'
;MMSPRLMSVLGSMVAVERMFWKLRELIDGDGSISPDVRETLHVMLDAKLLSAKDKIMSDARAAIDATPDLPPAVRDRAFRSLDFATKMFMTSEPRRIQDPLSRVGICSANPKMH
;
A
#
# COMPACT_ATOMS: atom_id res chain seq x y z
N MET A 1 -4.63 -23.86 -0.77
CA MET A 1 -5.00 -22.68 0.05
C MET A 1 -3.74 -21.90 0.46
N MET A 2 -3.83 -20.57 0.57
CA MET A 2 -2.78 -19.71 1.13
C MET A 2 -2.70 -19.89 2.66
N SER A 3 -1.51 -19.70 3.25
CA SER A 3 -1.32 -19.78 4.70
C SER A 3 -2.07 -18.63 5.40
N PRO A 4 -2.76 -18.87 6.54
CA PRO A 4 -3.38 -17.81 7.34
C PRO A 4 -2.41 -16.69 7.71
N ARG A 5 -1.14 -17.02 7.96
CA ARG A 5 -0.09 -16.04 8.26
C ARG A 5 0.20 -15.12 7.08
N LEU A 6 0.28 -15.69 5.88
CA LEU A 6 0.44 -14.90 4.65
C LEU A 6 -0.77 -13.99 4.44
N MET A 7 -1.99 -14.47 4.67
CA MET A 7 -3.18 -13.63 4.60
C MET A 7 -3.13 -12.46 5.59
N SER A 8 -2.65 -12.70 6.82
CA SER A 8 -2.47 -11.63 7.81
C SER A 8 -1.47 -10.57 7.35
N VAL A 9 -0.31 -10.99 6.79
CA VAL A 9 0.71 -10.07 6.27
C VAL A 9 0.16 -9.23 5.12
N LEU A 10 -0.54 -9.87 4.17
CA LEU A 10 -1.19 -9.18 3.06
C LEU A 10 -2.27 -8.20 3.55
N GLY A 11 -3.04 -8.59 4.57
CA GLY A 11 -4.04 -7.73 5.21
C GLY A 11 -3.42 -6.50 5.85
N SER A 12 -2.36 -6.67 6.64
CA SER A 12 -1.62 -5.56 7.26
C SER A 12 -1.02 -4.62 6.22
N MET A 13 -0.48 -5.16 5.12
CA MET A 13 0.08 -4.38 4.03
C MET A 13 -0.97 -3.48 3.37
N VAL A 14 -2.12 -4.04 2.98
CA VAL A 14 -3.22 -3.29 2.38
C VAL A 14 -3.79 -2.25 3.35
N ALA A 15 -3.89 -2.58 4.63
CA ALA A 15 -4.35 -1.65 5.65
C ALA A 15 -3.41 -0.43 5.77
N VAL A 16 -2.09 -0.66 5.83
CA VAL A 16 -1.09 0.41 5.88
C VAL A 16 -1.14 1.28 4.62
N GLU A 17 -1.14 0.70 3.42
CA GLU A 17 -1.25 1.48 2.18
C GLU A 17 -2.50 2.36 2.16
N ARG A 18 -3.65 1.84 2.62
CA ARG A 18 -4.89 2.59 2.70
C ARG A 18 -4.82 3.73 3.71
N MET A 19 -4.18 3.53 4.87
CA MET A 19 -4.01 4.60 5.86
C MET A 19 -3.17 5.74 5.30
N PHE A 20 -2.04 5.43 4.67
CA PHE A 20 -1.17 6.45 4.06
C PHE A 20 -1.88 7.19 2.92
N TRP A 21 -2.68 6.50 2.12
CA TRP A 21 -3.52 7.15 1.11
C TRP A 21 -4.52 8.13 1.71
N LYS A 22 -5.20 7.78 2.80
CA LYS A 22 -6.13 8.68 3.50
C LYS A 22 -5.44 9.91 4.09
N LEU A 23 -4.21 9.76 4.59
CA LEU A 23 -3.41 10.90 5.06
C LEU A 23 -3.06 11.86 3.93
N ARG A 24 -2.73 11.33 2.75
CA ARG A 24 -2.50 12.15 1.55
C ARG A 24 -3.73 12.93 1.14
N GLU A 25 -4.87 12.25 1.07
CA GLU A 25 -6.16 12.88 0.73
C GLU A 25 -6.49 14.02 1.71
N LEU A 26 -6.24 13.82 3.01
CA LEU A 26 -6.42 14.86 4.03
C LEU A 26 -5.51 16.07 3.80
N ILE A 27 -4.23 15.84 3.49
CA ILE A 27 -3.25 16.90 3.21
C ILE A 27 -3.60 17.66 1.92
N ASP A 28 -4.04 16.94 0.89
CA ASP A 28 -4.41 17.52 -0.42
C ASP A 28 -5.68 18.36 -0.32
N GLY A 29 -6.62 17.94 0.54
CA GLY A 29 -7.87 18.66 0.82
C GLY A 29 -7.71 19.90 1.71
N ASP A 30 -6.57 20.06 2.39
CA ASP A 30 -6.32 21.21 3.26
C ASP A 30 -5.70 22.38 2.47
N GLY A 31 -6.53 23.40 2.20
CA GLY A 31 -6.14 24.62 1.52
C GLY A 31 -5.27 25.57 2.35
N SER A 32 -5.11 25.32 3.66
CA SER A 32 -4.25 26.13 4.54
C SER A 32 -2.77 25.72 4.47
N ILE A 33 -2.48 24.53 3.95
CA ILE A 33 -1.11 24.02 3.78
C ILE A 33 -0.51 24.63 2.52
N SER A 34 0.65 25.27 2.65
CA SER A 34 1.37 25.81 1.50
C SER A 34 1.87 24.70 0.57
N PRO A 35 2.04 24.97 -0.74
CA PRO A 35 2.50 23.96 -1.69
C PRO A 35 3.83 23.29 -1.29
N ASP A 36 4.79 24.06 -0.81
CA ASP A 36 6.11 23.54 -0.41
C ASP A 36 6.04 22.60 0.81
N VAL A 37 5.19 22.95 1.78
CA VAL A 37 4.96 22.11 2.96
C VAL A 37 4.21 20.84 2.56
N ARG A 38 3.21 20.95 1.68
CA ARG A 38 2.46 19.80 1.14
C ARG A 38 3.39 18.80 0.46
N GLU A 39 4.27 19.28 -0.42
CA GLU A 39 5.23 18.42 -1.12
C GLU A 39 6.16 17.70 -0.12
N THR A 40 6.67 18.44 0.87
CA THR A 40 7.53 17.86 1.92
C THR A 40 6.79 16.77 2.71
N LEU A 41 5.53 17.01 3.06
CA LEU A 41 4.70 16.01 3.76
C LEU A 41 4.46 14.76 2.91
N HIS A 42 4.22 14.91 1.61
CA HIS A 42 4.05 13.77 0.70
C HIS A 42 5.29 12.90 0.60
N VAL A 43 6.47 13.51 0.48
CA VAL A 43 7.77 12.82 0.47
C VAL A 43 8.00 12.08 1.80
N MET A 44 7.72 12.74 2.93
CA MET A 44 7.81 12.11 4.24
C MET A 44 6.86 10.92 4.38
N LEU A 45 5.64 11.03 3.86
CA LEU A 45 4.66 9.94 3.87
C LEU A 45 5.12 8.76 3.01
N ASP A 46 5.71 8.99 1.83
CA ASP A 46 6.26 7.90 1.02
C ASP A 46 7.39 7.16 1.73
N ALA A 47 8.33 7.91 2.33
CA ALA A 47 9.42 7.31 3.09
C ALA A 47 8.92 6.48 4.28
N LYS A 48 7.90 6.98 4.99
CA LYS A 48 7.27 6.27 6.11
C LYS A 48 6.46 5.06 5.66
N LEU A 49 5.77 5.15 4.53
CA LEU A 49 5.08 4.02 3.92
C LEU A 49 6.09 2.93 3.58
N LEU A 50 7.16 3.25 2.86
CA LEU A 50 8.21 2.29 2.51
C LEU A 50 8.79 1.60 3.75
N SER A 51 9.16 2.37 4.77
CA SER A 51 9.68 1.84 6.04
C SER A 51 8.68 0.90 6.74
N ALA A 52 7.39 1.21 6.72
CA ALA A 52 6.36 0.35 7.29
C ALA A 52 6.20 -0.96 6.51
N LYS A 53 6.27 -0.90 5.18
CA LYS A 53 6.21 -2.09 4.30
C LYS A 53 7.41 -3.01 4.56
N ASP A 54 8.61 -2.44 4.66
CA ASP A 54 9.84 -3.19 4.97
C ASP A 54 9.74 -3.88 6.33
N LYS A 55 9.27 -3.15 7.34
CA LYS A 55 9.08 -3.70 8.69
C LYS A 55 8.08 -4.86 8.68
N ILE A 56 6.93 -4.74 8.01
CA ILE A 56 5.95 -5.83 7.91
C ILE A 56 6.57 -7.08 7.28
N MET A 57 7.35 -6.92 6.20
CA MET A 57 8.00 -8.06 5.54
C MET A 57 9.10 -8.68 6.40
N SER A 58 9.90 -7.85 7.08
CA SER A 58 10.93 -8.30 8.02
C SER A 58 10.32 -9.08 9.18
N ASP A 59 9.27 -8.53 9.81
CA ASP A 59 8.54 -9.18 10.92
C ASP A 59 7.91 -10.50 10.45
N ALA A 60 7.35 -10.55 9.23
CA ALA A 60 6.82 -11.77 8.64
C ALA A 60 7.89 -12.85 8.44
N ARG A 61 9.08 -12.44 7.99
CA ARG A 61 10.23 -13.34 7.82
C ARG A 61 10.70 -13.89 9.16
N ALA A 62 10.88 -13.02 10.15
CA ALA A 62 11.26 -13.40 11.51
C ALA A 62 10.24 -14.36 12.13
N ALA A 63 8.94 -14.18 11.87
CA ALA A 63 7.90 -15.09 12.35
C ALA A 63 7.95 -16.48 11.70
N ILE A 64 8.36 -16.57 10.43
CA ILE A 64 8.61 -17.87 9.77
C ILE A 64 9.80 -18.57 10.42
N ASP A 65 10.91 -17.84 10.62
CA ASP A 65 12.12 -18.37 11.24
C ASP A 65 11.91 -18.83 12.69
N ALA A 66 11.12 -18.07 13.46
CA ALA A 66 10.81 -18.35 14.86
C ALA A 66 9.80 -19.50 15.06
N THR A 67 9.30 -20.12 13.99
CA THR A 67 8.35 -21.24 14.12
C THR A 67 9.10 -22.57 14.27
N PRO A 68 9.11 -23.17 15.48
CA PRO A 68 9.72 -24.46 15.68
C PRO A 68 8.96 -25.53 14.89
N ASP A 69 9.68 -26.60 14.52
CA ASP A 69 9.12 -27.83 13.91
C ASP A 69 8.38 -27.66 12.59
N LEU A 70 8.50 -26.51 11.93
CA LEU A 70 7.94 -26.31 10.60
C LEU A 70 8.70 -27.18 9.58
N PRO A 71 8.04 -28.11 8.85
CA PRO A 71 8.70 -28.97 7.88
C PRO A 71 9.46 -28.14 6.82
N PRO A 72 10.67 -28.55 6.40
CA PRO A 72 11.50 -27.77 5.48
C PRO A 72 10.77 -27.33 4.21
N ALA A 73 10.01 -28.25 3.58
CA ALA A 73 9.23 -27.95 2.38
C ALA A 73 8.13 -26.88 2.61
N VAL A 74 7.55 -26.83 3.81
CA VAL A 74 6.54 -25.83 4.19
C VAL A 74 7.19 -24.48 4.45
N ARG A 75 8.37 -24.48 5.09
CA ARG A 75 9.18 -23.28 5.33
C ARG A 75 9.62 -22.63 4.02
N ASP A 76 10.17 -23.42 3.10
CA ASP A 76 10.60 -22.95 1.78
C ASP A 76 9.44 -22.37 0.98
N ARG A 77 8.27 -23.03 1.04
CA ARG A 77 7.06 -22.53 0.39
C ARG A 77 6.59 -21.21 1.01
N ALA A 78 6.72 -21.04 2.33
CA ALA A 78 6.37 -19.81 3.03
C ALA A 78 7.29 -18.65 2.60
N PHE A 79 8.61 -18.87 2.53
CA PHE A 79 9.56 -17.86 2.04
C PHE A 79 9.31 -17.49 0.59
N ARG A 80 9.12 -18.45 -0.31
CA ARG A 80 8.80 -18.15 -1.72
C ARG A 80 7.51 -17.32 -1.86
N SER A 81 6.51 -17.61 -1.03
CA SER A 81 5.26 -16.86 -1.04
C SER A 81 5.44 -15.44 -0.48
N LEU A 82 6.27 -15.28 0.55
CA LEU A 82 6.62 -13.98 1.11
C LEU A 82 7.43 -13.15 0.12
N ASP A 83 8.44 -13.72 -0.54
CA ASP A 83 9.23 -13.04 -1.58
C ASP A 83 8.38 -12.57 -2.75
N PHE A 84 7.41 -13.40 -3.17
CA PHE A 84 6.44 -13.01 -4.19
C PHE A 84 5.60 -11.81 -3.74
N ALA A 85 5.10 -11.83 -2.49
CA ALA A 85 4.39 -10.69 -1.93
C ALA A 85 5.29 -9.44 -1.87
N THR A 86 6.52 -9.57 -1.40
CA THR A 86 7.49 -8.46 -1.31
C THR A 86 7.67 -7.82 -2.67
N LYS A 87 7.86 -8.60 -3.73
CA LYS A 87 7.94 -8.07 -5.08
C LYS A 87 6.68 -7.29 -5.46
N MET A 88 5.50 -7.87 -5.25
CA MET A 88 4.24 -7.20 -5.61
C MET A 88 4.05 -5.84 -4.92
N PHE A 89 4.41 -5.72 -3.63
CA PHE A 89 4.20 -4.49 -2.88
C PHE A 89 5.35 -3.51 -2.99
N MET A 90 6.60 -3.95 -3.18
CA MET A 90 7.73 -3.01 -3.28
C MET A 90 7.86 -2.42 -4.68
N THR A 91 7.38 -3.11 -5.72
CA THR A 91 7.40 -2.57 -7.09
C THR A 91 6.11 -1.88 -7.47
N SER A 92 5.06 -1.96 -6.65
CA SER A 92 3.86 -1.16 -6.87
C SER A 92 4.17 0.28 -6.49
N GLU A 93 4.19 1.17 -7.48
CA GLU A 93 4.05 2.61 -7.26
C GLU A 93 2.94 2.86 -6.23
N PRO A 94 3.08 3.86 -5.34
CA PRO A 94 1.99 4.28 -4.47
C PRO A 94 0.77 4.44 -5.35
N ARG A 95 -0.28 3.66 -5.09
CA ARG A 95 -1.46 3.58 -5.96
C ARG A 95 -2.03 4.97 -6.19
N ARG A 96 -1.60 5.65 -7.28
CA ARG A 96 -2.37 6.69 -7.95
C ARG A 96 -3.50 5.98 -8.68
N ILE A 97 -4.45 5.43 -7.92
CA ILE A 97 -5.75 5.14 -8.49
C ILE A 97 -6.33 6.53 -8.78
N GLN A 98 -6.25 6.92 -10.06
CA GLN A 98 -7.19 7.89 -10.59
C GLN A 98 -8.57 7.38 -10.19
N ASP A 99 -9.29 8.26 -9.50
CA ASP A 99 -10.66 8.09 -9.08
C ASP A 99 -11.45 7.19 -10.04
N PRO A 100 -12.03 6.05 -9.58
CA PRO A 100 -12.90 5.23 -10.43
C PRO A 100 -14.08 6.02 -11.03
N LEU A 101 -14.40 7.19 -10.47
CA LEU A 101 -15.43 8.08 -10.98
C LEU A 101 -14.99 8.90 -12.20
N SER A 102 -13.68 9.02 -12.48
CA SER A 102 -13.19 9.74 -13.67
C SER A 102 -13.38 8.95 -14.98
N ARG A 103 -13.71 7.64 -14.88
CA ARG A 103 -13.96 6.78 -16.05
C ARG A 103 -15.43 6.74 -16.49
N VAL A 104 -16.34 7.36 -15.73
CA VAL A 104 -17.71 7.61 -16.20
C VAL A 104 -17.70 8.98 -16.86
N GLY A 105 -17.53 9.00 -18.17
CA GLY A 105 -17.74 10.19 -18.99
C GLY A 105 -19.19 10.64 -18.88
N ILE A 106 -19.49 11.44 -17.86
CA ILE A 106 -20.72 12.22 -17.84
C ILE A 106 -20.42 13.42 -18.71
N CYS A 107 -20.85 13.34 -19.97
CA CYS A 107 -20.88 14.47 -20.89
C CYS A 107 -21.59 15.63 -20.18
N SER A 108 -20.84 16.64 -19.77
CA SER A 108 -21.40 17.94 -19.44
C SER A 108 -21.87 18.55 -20.76
N ALA A 109 -23.12 18.27 -21.11
CA ALA A 109 -23.83 18.97 -22.15
C ALA A 109 -24.09 20.40 -21.64
N ASN A 110 -23.23 21.34 -22.02
CA ASN A 110 -23.57 22.75 -22.05
C ASN A 110 -24.35 23.03 -23.34
N PRO A 111 -25.66 23.31 -23.31
CA PRO A 111 -26.24 24.09 -24.39
C PRO A 111 -25.88 25.55 -24.16
N LYS A 112 -25.01 26.08 -25.02
CA LYS A 112 -25.03 27.51 -25.34
C LYS A 112 -26.45 27.84 -25.81
N MET A 113 -27.10 28.79 -25.16
CA MET A 113 -28.11 29.60 -25.82
C MET A 113 -27.81 31.08 -25.58
N HIS A 114 -27.98 31.81 -26.69
CA HIS A 114 -27.80 33.24 -26.90
C HIS A 114 -28.59 34.10 -25.93
#